data_AF-A0A2E3J3N8-F1
#
_entry.id   AF-A0A2E3J3N8-F1
#
_cell.length_a   1.000
_cell.length_b   1.000
_cell.length_c   1.000
_cell.angle_alpha   90.00
_cell.angle_beta   90.00
_cell.angle_gamma   90.00
#
_symmetry.space_group_name_H-M   'P 1'
#
loop_
_entity.id
_entity.type
_entity.pdbx_description
1 polymer ?
#
loop_
_entity_poly.entity_id
_entity_poly.type
_entity_poly.pdbx_seq_one_letter_code
_entity_poly.pdbx_strand_id
1 'polypeptide(L)'
;MTEEMKILIEIPDKSVGFVVGETVGINIHTIGFGKQTVQVRFLVNDPLGATRFSLRDKERDLEGEDTVISIPVVVDSDFPSGHYLLTAQVASHSENFRAIQTESFQVVAPGERLPDKFPVAPRDHLVDAPYQFAAVAIGELEDAFLVAHEACQKSRNPDGSWGKREDGGKAMYRSPANVTLGYLYAFEAMGSTELKELAIGGLDYLVSEQEECGAYRWWKAGYPDGVMNQRAPFYDTGWAGLALAEGYRVTNDSRYLDAVRGAADWTLTCPYTGNNNYDAFALWFLSLLYEFTGESHYLDAAINRTRGGVFFAQLPRGGWPGHNFHIGYQSITVNGLASLYDILPADHHFTEPLKKRLCMGLNFASFLQNASGDFHQGWEYDRDFQVTEEGFPSGNSGQARSELIRAFYKVKNCIDLPPNIFNGLCRSILTRVRKLNETSEAKGENHTSLMDIGLLVKWAHEK
;
A
#
# COMPACT_ATOMS: atom_id res chain seq x y z
N MET A 1 21.06 34.11 14.04
CA MET A 1 20.48 33.26 15.08
C MET A 1 21.48 32.14 15.27
N THR A 2 22.07 31.97 16.45
CA THR A 2 22.93 30.82 16.74
C THR A 2 22.06 29.58 16.67
N GLU A 3 22.38 28.63 15.79
CA GLU A 3 21.64 27.38 15.68
C GLU A 3 21.70 26.63 17.02
N GLU A 4 20.56 26.13 17.46
CA GLU A 4 20.44 25.42 18.73
C GLU A 4 21.03 24.01 18.58
N MET A 5 22.13 23.74 19.28
CA MET A 5 22.72 22.40 19.34
C MET A 5 21.71 21.39 19.89
N LYS A 6 21.48 20.30 19.16
CA LYS A 6 20.58 19.22 19.58
C LYS A 6 20.94 17.89 18.95
N ILE A 7 20.40 16.81 19.51
CA ILE A 7 20.52 15.49 18.92
C ILE A 7 19.15 14.92 18.56
N LEU A 8 19.09 14.18 17.45
CA LEU A 8 17.92 13.39 17.07
C LEU A 8 18.34 11.92 16.93
N ILE A 9 17.45 11.01 17.34
CA ILE A 9 17.64 9.57 17.15
C ILE A 9 16.74 9.12 16.02
N GLU A 10 17.33 8.50 15.01
CA GLU A 10 16.63 7.81 13.94
C GLU A 10 16.91 6.31 14.06
N ILE A 11 15.84 5.52 14.00
CA ILE A 11 15.90 4.06 13.96
C ILE A 11 15.07 3.64 12.73
N PRO A 12 15.71 3.38 11.59
CA PRO A 12 15.03 2.88 10.41
C PRO A 12 14.24 1.62 10.74
N ASP A 13 13.06 1.46 10.16
CA ASP A 13 12.18 0.31 10.37
C ASP A 13 11.64 0.08 11.79
N LYS A 14 11.87 0.98 12.75
CA LYS A 14 11.38 0.79 14.13
C LYS A 14 9.88 0.50 14.24
N SER A 15 9.08 0.97 13.29
CA SER A 15 7.62 0.80 13.29
C SER A 15 7.17 -0.65 13.11
N VAL A 16 7.93 -1.48 12.39
CA VAL A 16 7.62 -2.92 12.21
C VAL A 16 8.28 -3.80 13.27
N GLY A 17 9.11 -3.20 14.12
CA GLY A 17 9.91 -3.91 15.11
C GLY A 17 11.01 -4.75 14.48
N PHE A 18 11.87 -5.30 15.32
CA PHE A 18 13.01 -6.12 14.95
C PHE A 18 12.82 -7.55 15.42
N VAL A 19 13.40 -8.51 14.69
CA VAL A 19 13.41 -9.92 15.08
C VAL A 19 14.81 -10.36 15.48
N VAL A 20 14.90 -11.45 16.24
CA VAL A 20 16.19 -12.08 16.56
C VAL A 20 16.96 -12.39 15.28
N GLY A 21 18.23 -12.01 15.24
CA GLY A 21 19.14 -12.10 14.11
C GLY A 21 19.26 -10.79 13.30
N GLU A 22 18.31 -9.85 13.42
CA GLU A 22 18.42 -8.55 12.75
C GLU A 22 19.40 -7.62 13.47
N THR A 23 20.05 -6.72 12.72
CA THR A 23 20.83 -5.61 13.26
C THR A 23 20.01 -4.34 13.20
N VAL A 24 19.77 -3.72 14.35
CA VAL A 24 19.17 -2.39 14.44
C VAL A 24 20.24 -1.35 14.11
N GLY A 25 20.08 -0.64 13.00
CA GLY A 25 20.90 0.52 12.68
C GLY A 25 20.37 1.74 13.43
N ILE A 26 21.14 2.28 14.37
CA ILE A 26 20.70 3.42 15.19
C ILE A 26 21.55 4.62 14.81
N ASN A 27 20.92 5.67 14.32
CA ASN A 27 21.59 6.89 13.90
C ASN A 27 21.33 8.01 14.90
N ILE A 28 22.39 8.56 15.47
CA ILE A 28 22.33 9.77 16.29
C ILE A 28 22.78 10.93 15.40
N HIS A 29 21.84 11.78 15.00
CA HIS A 29 22.09 13.01 14.27
C HIS A 29 22.49 14.08 15.27
N THR A 30 23.71 14.60 15.16
CA THR A 30 24.18 15.77 15.90
C THR A 30 23.98 16.99 15.02
N ILE A 31 23.16 17.95 15.46
CA ILE A 31 22.74 19.12 14.67
C ILE A 31 23.27 20.39 15.32
N GLY A 32 23.89 21.26 14.52
CA GLY A 32 24.51 22.50 14.96
C GLY A 32 25.81 22.30 15.75
N PHE A 33 26.36 21.08 15.76
CA PHE A 33 27.63 20.78 16.41
C PHE A 33 28.76 21.10 15.44
N GLY A 34 29.43 22.24 15.57
CA GLY A 34 30.66 22.51 14.80
C GLY A 34 31.71 21.41 15.03
N LYS A 35 32.79 21.42 14.23
CA LYS A 35 33.88 20.43 14.35
C LYS A 35 34.48 20.42 15.76
N GLN A 36 34.27 19.34 16.49
CA GLN A 36 34.69 19.20 17.89
C GLN A 36 34.72 17.75 18.35
N THR A 37 35.42 17.49 19.46
CA THR A 37 35.43 16.18 20.13
C THR A 37 34.30 16.11 21.16
N VAL A 38 33.48 15.05 21.08
CA VAL A 38 32.36 14.79 21.99
C VAL A 38 32.49 13.45 22.70
N GLN A 39 31.76 13.30 23.80
CA GLN A 39 31.50 12.03 24.46
C GLN A 39 30.12 11.51 24.09
N VAL A 40 30.04 10.24 23.71
CA VAL A 40 28.78 9.57 23.39
C VAL A 40 28.50 8.49 24.42
N ARG A 41 27.33 8.55 25.06
CA ARG A 41 26.81 7.45 25.88
C ARG A 41 25.50 6.97 25.28
N PHE A 42 25.34 5.66 25.26
CA PHE A 42 24.19 5.04 24.65
C PHE A 42 23.79 3.80 25.43
N LEU A 43 22.50 3.64 25.72
CA LEU A 43 21.94 2.53 26.48
C LEU A 43 20.68 2.02 25.80
N VAL A 44 20.52 0.70 25.77
CA VAL A 44 19.28 0.02 25.39
C VAL A 44 18.83 -0.82 26.56
N ASN A 45 17.64 -0.53 27.08
CA ASN A 45 17.05 -1.22 28.22
C ASN A 45 15.81 -2.00 27.77
N ASP A 46 15.68 -3.22 28.29
CA ASP A 46 14.54 -4.09 28.03
C ASP A 46 13.28 -3.65 28.83
N PRO A 47 12.12 -4.29 28.62
CA PRO A 47 10.89 -3.95 29.34
C PRO A 47 10.97 -4.10 30.87
N LEU A 48 11.93 -4.87 31.40
CA LEU A 48 12.15 -5.07 32.83
C LEU A 48 13.16 -4.06 33.41
N GLY A 49 13.74 -3.20 32.55
CA GLY A 49 14.74 -2.20 32.92
C GLY A 49 16.18 -2.71 32.93
N ALA A 50 16.44 -3.94 32.44
CA ALA A 50 17.80 -4.44 32.32
C ALA A 50 18.49 -3.86 31.09
N THR A 51 19.72 -3.36 31.24
CA THR A 51 20.52 -2.87 30.12
C THR A 51 21.02 -4.05 29.28
N ARG A 52 20.55 -4.13 28.04
CA ARG A 52 20.94 -5.17 27.05
C ARG A 52 22.09 -4.73 26.16
N PHE A 53 22.21 -3.43 25.95
CA PHE A 53 23.34 -2.87 25.22
C PHE A 53 23.79 -1.56 25.86
N SER A 54 25.11 -1.35 25.94
CA SER A 54 25.67 -0.08 26.38
C SER A 54 26.93 0.27 25.60
N LEU A 55 27.02 1.51 25.17
CA LEU A 55 28.24 2.10 24.60
C LEU A 55 28.62 3.33 25.44
N ARG A 56 29.91 3.46 25.71
CA ARG A 56 30.50 4.62 26.40
C ARG A 56 31.79 5.02 25.68
N ASP A 57 31.64 5.85 24.66
CA ASP A 57 32.78 6.41 23.94
C ASP A 57 33.40 7.51 24.80
N LYS A 58 34.73 7.42 24.99
CA LYS A 58 35.47 8.43 25.75
C LYS A 58 35.66 9.71 24.95
N GLU A 59 35.91 9.60 23.65
CA GLU A 59 36.12 10.71 22.71
C GLU A 59 35.71 10.25 21.31
N ARG A 60 34.95 11.08 20.59
CA ARG A 60 34.57 10.92 19.19
C ARG A 60 34.60 12.28 18.51
N ASP A 61 35.30 12.38 17.39
CA ASP A 61 35.37 13.63 16.63
C ASP A 61 34.16 13.76 15.70
N LEU A 62 33.54 14.95 15.74
CA LEU A 62 32.51 15.36 14.79
C LEU A 62 33.18 16.15 13.66
N GLU A 63 32.81 15.87 12.42
CA GLU A 63 33.49 16.42 11.23
C GLU A 63 32.86 17.73 10.74
N GLY A 64 31.67 18.08 11.22
CA GLY A 64 30.95 19.29 10.84
C GLY A 64 29.60 19.42 11.55
N GLU A 65 28.89 20.50 11.23
CA GLU A 65 27.66 20.95 11.89
C GLU A 65 26.56 19.88 11.98
N ASP A 66 26.47 19.03 10.96
CA ASP A 66 25.56 17.89 10.92
C ASP A 66 26.35 16.58 10.73
N THR A 67 26.63 15.89 11.84
CA THR A 67 27.31 14.58 11.83
C THR A 67 26.36 13.48 12.26
N VAL A 68 26.38 12.33 11.57
CA VAL A 68 25.61 11.13 11.93
C VAL A 68 26.52 10.09 12.60
N ILE A 69 26.17 9.70 13.82
CA ILE A 69 26.84 8.63 14.56
C ILE A 69 25.99 7.37 14.45
N SER A 70 26.45 6.39 13.68
CA SER A 70 25.76 5.10 13.52
C SER A 70 26.24 4.06 14.54
N ILE A 71 25.30 3.48 15.27
CA ILE A 71 25.52 2.43 16.28
C ILE A 71 24.72 1.19 15.86
N PRO A 72 25.39 0.10 15.44
CA PRO A 72 24.71 -1.16 15.18
C PRO A 72 24.43 -1.91 16.49
N VAL A 73 23.19 -2.36 16.69
CA VAL A 73 22.80 -3.24 17.80
C VAL A 73 22.25 -4.53 17.23
N VAL A 74 22.94 -5.65 17.48
CA VAL A 74 22.46 -6.97 17.06
C VAL A 74 21.39 -7.44 18.04
N VAL A 75 20.20 -7.79 17.52
CA VAL A 75 19.13 -8.42 18.31
C VAL A 75 19.44 -9.91 18.39
N ASP A 76 20.02 -10.36 19.48
CA ASP A 76 20.31 -11.78 19.71
C ASP A 76 19.21 -12.47 20.55
N SER A 77 19.45 -13.71 20.95
CA SER A 77 18.49 -14.51 21.74
C SER A 77 18.23 -13.94 23.15
N ASP A 78 19.07 -13.04 23.65
CA ASP A 78 18.92 -12.42 24.98
C ASP A 78 18.05 -11.16 24.94
N PHE A 79 17.53 -10.78 23.76
CA PHE A 79 16.51 -9.76 23.57
C PHE A 79 15.11 -10.39 23.52
N PRO A 80 14.41 -10.56 24.66
CA PRO A 80 13.03 -11.02 24.64
C PRO A 80 12.12 -10.07 23.85
N SER A 81 11.02 -10.61 23.30
CA SER A 81 9.95 -9.81 22.70
C SER A 81 9.47 -8.72 23.66
N GLY A 82 9.36 -7.49 23.20
CA GLY A 82 8.93 -6.37 24.04
C GLY A 82 9.35 -4.99 23.53
N HIS A 83 8.99 -3.96 24.28
CA HIS A 83 9.37 -2.58 24.01
C HIS A 83 10.68 -2.22 24.70
N TYR A 84 11.63 -1.71 23.93
CA TYR A 84 12.95 -1.32 24.39
C TYR A 84 13.05 0.19 24.47
N LEU A 85 13.56 0.69 25.60
CA LEU A 85 13.88 2.10 25.77
C LEU A 85 15.34 2.34 25.45
N LEU A 86 15.58 3.28 24.56
CA LEU A 86 16.89 3.72 24.15
C LEU A 86 17.15 5.12 24.71
N THR A 87 18.34 5.32 25.27
CA THR A 87 18.81 6.62 25.74
C THR A 87 20.15 6.93 25.12
N ALA A 88 20.22 8.02 24.34
CA ALA A 88 21.46 8.55 23.80
C ALA A 88 21.82 9.86 24.50
N GLN A 89 23.10 10.05 24.79
CA GLN A 89 23.65 11.30 25.31
C GLN A 89 24.87 11.67 24.49
N VAL A 90 24.94 12.92 24.05
CA VAL A 90 26.13 13.53 23.47
C VAL A 90 26.55 14.70 24.35
N ALA A 91 27.82 14.75 24.75
CA ALA A 91 28.35 15.82 25.59
C ALA A 91 29.62 16.42 25.00
N SER A 92 29.69 17.74 24.91
CA SER A 92 30.91 18.49 24.59
C SER A 92 31.47 19.11 25.85
N HIS A 93 32.72 18.81 26.17
CA HIS A 93 33.42 19.47 27.27
C HIS A 93 33.89 20.87 26.87
N SER A 94 34.30 21.05 25.61
CA SER A 94 34.79 22.34 25.10
C SER A 94 33.71 23.42 25.09
N GLU A 95 32.47 23.03 24.79
CA GLU A 95 31.33 23.95 24.73
C GLU A 95 30.44 23.88 25.99
N ASN A 96 30.85 23.10 27.01
CA ASN A 96 30.07 22.84 28.22
C ASN A 96 28.60 22.47 27.92
N PHE A 97 28.42 21.60 26.93
CA PHE A 97 27.11 21.22 26.40
C PHE A 97 26.80 19.74 26.66
N ARG A 98 25.53 19.43 26.88
CA ARG A 98 25.03 18.05 26.94
C ARG A 98 23.61 17.98 26.39
N ALA A 99 23.40 17.12 25.40
CA ALA A 99 22.08 16.71 24.95
C ALA A 99 21.81 15.26 25.35
N ILE A 100 20.56 15.00 25.71
CA ILE A 100 20.04 13.66 26.00
C ILE A 100 18.74 13.51 25.20
N GLN A 101 18.61 12.41 24.47
CA GLN A 101 17.40 12.06 23.75
C GLN A 101 17.06 10.61 24.06
N THR A 102 15.77 10.34 24.16
CA THR A 102 15.26 8.97 24.30
C THR A 102 14.43 8.60 23.10
N GLU A 103 14.46 7.32 22.73
CA GLU A 103 13.61 6.73 21.72
C GLU A 103 13.23 5.31 22.11
N SER A 104 12.35 4.68 21.32
CA SER A 104 11.98 3.28 21.55
C SER A 104 11.84 2.51 20.25
N PHE A 105 12.02 1.20 20.36
CA PHE A 105 11.69 0.23 19.33
C PHE A 105 11.11 -1.02 19.96
N GLN A 106 10.57 -1.92 19.14
CA GLN A 106 10.02 -3.19 19.59
C GLN A 106 10.87 -4.34 19.07
N VAL A 107 11.13 -5.35 19.89
CA VAL A 107 11.53 -6.69 19.44
C VAL A 107 10.28 -7.57 19.39
N VAL A 108 10.10 -8.31 18.30
CA VAL A 108 8.90 -9.11 18.03
C VAL A 108 9.29 -10.51 17.54
N ALA A 109 8.41 -11.49 17.74
CA ALA A 109 8.54 -12.83 17.17
C ALA A 109 7.41 -13.06 16.13
N PRO A 110 7.73 -13.22 14.83
CA PRO A 110 6.73 -13.51 13.81
C PRO A 110 5.94 -14.79 14.13
N GLY A 111 4.63 -14.76 13.89
CA GLY A 111 3.72 -15.87 14.20
C GLY A 111 3.31 -15.99 15.67
N GLU A 112 3.93 -15.23 16.59
CA GLU A 112 3.49 -15.16 17.99
C GLU A 112 2.06 -14.61 18.07
N ARG A 113 1.15 -15.40 18.65
CA ARG A 113 -0.21 -14.97 18.99
C ARG A 113 -0.23 -14.50 20.44
N LEU A 114 -0.81 -13.33 20.66
CA LEU A 114 -1.08 -12.82 22.00
C LEU A 114 -2.59 -12.68 22.17
N PRO A 115 -3.17 -12.97 23.35
CA PRO A 115 -4.59 -12.76 23.61
C PRO A 115 -5.01 -11.33 23.24
N ASP A 116 -6.17 -11.20 22.60
CA ASP A 116 -6.77 -9.93 22.15
C ASP A 116 -5.88 -9.10 21.20
N LYS A 117 -4.92 -9.73 20.51
CA LYS A 117 -4.00 -9.07 19.58
C LYS A 117 -3.84 -9.84 18.29
N PHE A 118 -3.71 -9.09 17.20
CA PHE A 118 -3.27 -9.65 15.92
C PHE A 118 -1.88 -10.30 16.05
N PRO A 119 -1.67 -11.44 15.38
CA PRO A 119 -0.35 -12.07 15.31
C PRO A 119 0.65 -11.17 14.59
N VAL A 120 1.92 -11.23 15.01
CA VAL A 120 3.01 -10.57 14.28
C VAL A 120 3.11 -11.21 12.89
N ALA A 121 3.09 -10.39 11.85
CA ALA A 121 3.04 -10.89 10.48
C ALA A 121 4.38 -11.55 10.09
N PRO A 122 4.35 -12.72 9.43
CA PRO A 122 5.52 -13.24 8.74
C PRO A 122 6.03 -12.24 7.71
N ARG A 123 7.35 -12.24 7.53
CA ARG A 123 8.09 -11.17 6.85
C ARG A 123 8.63 -11.59 5.48
N ASP A 124 8.93 -12.86 5.31
CA ASP A 124 9.68 -13.42 4.20
C ASP A 124 8.81 -14.25 3.24
N HIS A 125 7.62 -14.67 3.68
CA HIS A 125 6.67 -15.47 2.92
C HIS A 125 5.22 -15.06 3.17
N LEU A 126 4.33 -15.48 2.26
CA LEU A 126 2.89 -15.32 2.43
C LEU A 126 2.31 -16.50 3.23
N VAL A 127 1.37 -16.20 4.11
CA VAL A 127 0.59 -17.23 4.83
C VAL A 127 -0.77 -17.42 4.18
N ASP A 128 -1.30 -18.63 4.34
CA ASP A 128 -2.64 -18.95 3.87
C ASP A 128 -3.71 -18.15 4.63
N ALA A 129 -4.87 -17.98 3.99
CA ALA A 129 -6.04 -17.39 4.64
C ALA A 129 -6.46 -18.24 5.85
N PRO A 130 -7.05 -17.62 6.89
CA PRO A 130 -7.44 -18.32 8.12
C PRO A 130 -8.55 -19.36 7.92
N TYR A 131 -9.24 -19.33 6.78
CA TYR A 131 -10.33 -20.23 6.43
C TYR A 131 -10.04 -20.94 5.11
N GLN A 132 -10.61 -22.13 4.93
CA GLN A 132 -10.50 -22.91 3.70
C GLN A 132 -11.70 -22.66 2.79
N PHE A 133 -11.42 -22.38 1.52
CA PHE A 133 -12.41 -22.04 0.52
C PHE A 133 -12.44 -23.07 -0.59
N ALA A 134 -13.65 -23.56 -0.90
CA ALA A 134 -13.84 -24.47 -2.01
C ALA A 134 -13.44 -23.80 -3.34
N ALA A 135 -12.76 -24.57 -4.20
CA ALA A 135 -12.37 -24.14 -5.54
C ALA A 135 -13.58 -23.60 -6.32
N VAL A 136 -13.32 -22.64 -7.20
CA VAL A 136 -14.31 -21.98 -8.05
C VAL A 136 -14.01 -22.32 -9.49
N ALA A 137 -15.02 -22.80 -10.23
CA ALA A 137 -14.85 -23.09 -11.65
C ALA A 137 -14.74 -21.80 -12.48
N ILE A 138 -13.94 -21.83 -13.56
CA ILE A 138 -13.77 -20.68 -14.47
C ILE A 138 -15.13 -20.19 -14.99
N GLY A 139 -16.02 -21.10 -15.40
CA GLY A 139 -17.36 -20.76 -15.87
C GLY A 139 -18.22 -20.01 -14.84
N GLU A 140 -18.05 -20.28 -13.53
CA GLU A 140 -18.76 -19.50 -12.50
C GLU A 140 -18.30 -18.04 -12.46
N LEU A 141 -17.01 -17.78 -12.73
CA LEU A 141 -16.47 -16.42 -12.79
C LEU A 141 -16.88 -15.70 -14.08
N GLU A 142 -16.92 -16.41 -15.21
CA GLU A 142 -17.40 -15.87 -16.49
C GLU A 142 -18.88 -15.49 -16.42
N ASP A 143 -19.74 -16.37 -15.88
CA ASP A 143 -21.16 -16.08 -15.69
C ASP A 143 -21.35 -14.85 -14.80
N ALA A 144 -20.58 -14.76 -13.71
CA ALA A 144 -20.64 -13.62 -12.81
C ALA A 144 -20.09 -12.33 -13.46
N PHE A 145 -19.10 -12.43 -14.35
CA PHE A 145 -18.64 -11.30 -15.16
C PHE A 145 -19.77 -10.79 -16.06
N LEU A 146 -20.50 -11.67 -16.73
CA LEU A 146 -21.61 -11.30 -17.62
C LEU A 146 -22.72 -10.55 -16.87
N VAL A 147 -23.07 -11.01 -15.65
CA VAL A 147 -24.03 -10.28 -14.79
C VAL A 147 -23.52 -8.88 -14.43
N ALA A 148 -22.24 -8.74 -14.08
CA ALA A 148 -21.65 -7.44 -13.78
C ALA A 148 -21.55 -6.54 -15.02
N HIS A 149 -21.23 -7.12 -16.18
CA HIS A 149 -21.20 -6.43 -17.47
C HIS A 149 -22.57 -5.84 -17.82
N GLU A 150 -23.65 -6.62 -17.73
CA GLU A 150 -25.00 -6.14 -17.98
C GLU A 150 -25.39 -4.97 -17.06
N ALA A 151 -25.00 -5.04 -15.78
CA ALA A 151 -25.21 -3.95 -14.84
C ALA A 151 -24.43 -2.68 -15.23
N CYS A 152 -23.17 -2.82 -15.68
CA CYS A 152 -22.36 -1.71 -16.15
C CYS A 152 -22.91 -1.09 -17.44
N GLN A 153 -23.42 -1.88 -18.38
CA GLN A 153 -24.01 -1.34 -19.61
C GLN A 153 -25.21 -0.42 -19.33
N LYS A 154 -25.99 -0.69 -18.28
CA LYS A 154 -27.12 0.17 -17.87
C LYS A 154 -26.69 1.55 -17.37
N SER A 155 -25.43 1.72 -16.94
CA SER A 155 -24.88 2.98 -16.43
C SER A 155 -23.92 3.67 -17.41
N ARG A 156 -23.75 3.13 -18.63
CA ARG A 156 -22.85 3.66 -19.65
C ARG A 156 -23.41 4.96 -20.25
N ASN A 157 -22.53 5.95 -20.38
CA ASN A 157 -22.82 7.23 -20.99
C ASN A 157 -22.34 7.29 -22.46
N PRO A 158 -22.88 8.20 -23.30
CA PRO A 158 -22.46 8.34 -24.70
C PRO A 158 -21.00 8.76 -24.89
N ASP A 159 -20.39 9.39 -23.88
CA ASP A 159 -18.98 9.83 -23.90
C ASP A 159 -17.99 8.71 -23.54
N GLY A 160 -18.46 7.49 -23.33
CA GLY A 160 -17.63 6.34 -22.96
C GLY A 160 -17.44 6.17 -21.45
N SER A 161 -17.93 7.07 -20.62
CA SER A 161 -17.87 6.95 -19.16
C SER A 161 -18.98 6.06 -18.58
N TRP A 162 -18.86 5.68 -17.29
CA TRP A 162 -19.86 4.94 -16.54
C TRP A 162 -20.20 5.60 -15.21
N GLY A 163 -21.51 5.65 -14.93
CA GLY A 163 -22.05 6.24 -13.71
C GLY A 163 -22.33 7.74 -13.85
N LYS A 164 -22.63 8.39 -12.72
CA LYS A 164 -22.96 9.82 -12.62
C LYS A 164 -22.33 10.39 -11.36
N ARG A 165 -22.03 11.68 -11.32
CA ARG A 165 -21.73 12.37 -10.05
C ARG A 165 -23.02 12.57 -9.24
N GLU A 166 -22.85 12.66 -7.91
CA GLU A 166 -23.94 12.92 -6.96
C GLU A 166 -24.69 14.23 -7.23
N ASP A 167 -24.02 15.25 -7.78
CA ASP A 167 -24.61 16.54 -8.17
C ASP A 167 -25.18 16.56 -9.60
N GLY A 168 -25.24 15.40 -10.27
CA GLY A 168 -25.69 15.28 -11.65
C GLY A 168 -24.64 15.66 -12.71
N GLY A 169 -23.40 15.95 -12.30
CA GLY A 169 -22.27 16.16 -13.21
C GLY A 169 -21.75 14.89 -13.90
N LYS A 170 -20.65 15.03 -14.65
CA LYS A 170 -19.94 13.93 -15.36
C LYS A 170 -19.57 12.77 -14.43
N ALA A 171 -19.22 11.60 -14.96
CA ALA A 171 -18.80 10.47 -14.10
C ALA A 171 -17.56 10.80 -13.25
N MET A 172 -17.44 10.20 -12.06
CA MET A 172 -16.22 10.32 -11.24
C MET A 172 -15.14 9.37 -11.78
N TYR A 173 -13.95 9.88 -12.11
CA TYR A 173 -12.89 9.18 -12.85
C TYR A 173 -12.56 7.75 -12.38
N ARG A 174 -12.57 7.51 -11.06
CA ARG A 174 -12.40 6.17 -10.49
C ARG A 174 -13.41 5.12 -10.98
N SER A 175 -14.65 5.51 -11.27
CA SER A 175 -15.70 4.60 -11.76
C SER A 175 -15.43 4.16 -13.20
N PRO A 176 -15.27 5.08 -14.18
CA PRO A 176 -14.84 4.72 -15.53
C PRO A 176 -13.52 3.97 -15.58
N ALA A 177 -12.52 4.36 -14.77
CA ALA A 177 -11.24 3.65 -14.70
C ALA A 177 -11.41 2.20 -14.24
N ASN A 178 -12.19 1.95 -13.20
CA ASN A 178 -12.47 0.62 -12.69
C ASN A 178 -13.20 -0.26 -13.74
N VAL A 179 -14.23 0.28 -14.39
CA VAL A 179 -14.97 -0.45 -15.43
C VAL A 179 -14.07 -0.75 -16.63
N THR A 180 -13.26 0.23 -17.05
CA THR A 180 -12.28 0.09 -18.14
C THR A 180 -11.29 -1.03 -17.86
N LEU A 181 -10.70 -1.06 -16.66
CA LEU A 181 -9.78 -2.13 -16.25
C LEU A 181 -10.46 -3.50 -16.26
N GLY A 182 -11.70 -3.59 -15.78
CA GLY A 182 -12.50 -4.82 -15.86
C GLY A 182 -12.66 -5.33 -17.29
N TYR A 183 -12.96 -4.44 -18.23
CA TYR A 183 -13.05 -4.79 -19.66
C TYR A 183 -11.71 -5.17 -20.29
N LEU A 184 -10.62 -4.48 -19.94
CA LEU A 184 -9.28 -4.84 -20.43
C LEU A 184 -8.89 -6.25 -19.98
N TYR A 185 -9.05 -6.57 -18.70
CA TYR A 185 -8.70 -7.90 -18.18
C TYR A 185 -9.59 -9.00 -18.74
N ALA A 186 -10.89 -8.74 -18.88
CA ALA A 186 -11.82 -9.68 -19.48
C ALA A 186 -11.56 -9.88 -20.98
N PHE A 187 -11.15 -8.83 -21.71
CA PHE A 187 -10.70 -8.95 -23.10
C PHE A 187 -9.46 -9.84 -23.20
N GLU A 188 -8.46 -9.65 -22.34
CA GLU A 188 -7.25 -10.50 -22.36
C GLU A 188 -7.56 -11.97 -22.06
N ALA A 189 -8.55 -12.24 -21.22
CA ALA A 189 -8.97 -13.60 -20.87
C ALA A 189 -9.83 -14.26 -21.96
N MET A 190 -10.82 -13.54 -22.49
CA MET A 190 -11.88 -14.11 -23.32
C MET A 190 -11.78 -13.74 -24.80
N GLY A 191 -10.87 -12.83 -25.18
CA GLY A 191 -10.61 -12.43 -26.56
C GLY A 191 -11.72 -11.62 -27.23
N SER A 192 -12.71 -11.14 -26.48
CA SER A 192 -13.87 -10.42 -27.05
C SER A 192 -13.52 -9.00 -27.52
N THR A 193 -13.60 -8.76 -28.84
CA THR A 193 -13.35 -7.45 -29.44
C THR A 193 -14.34 -6.39 -28.97
N GLU A 194 -15.58 -6.76 -28.65
CA GLU A 194 -16.57 -5.85 -28.08
C GLU A 194 -16.12 -5.30 -26.72
N LEU A 195 -15.58 -6.17 -25.85
CA LEU A 195 -15.05 -5.72 -24.55
C LEU A 195 -13.85 -4.79 -24.73
N LYS A 196 -13.00 -5.05 -25.72
CA LYS A 196 -11.90 -4.15 -26.08
C LYS A 196 -12.40 -2.77 -26.54
N GLU A 197 -13.41 -2.72 -27.40
CA GLU A 197 -14.00 -1.45 -27.86
C GLU A 197 -14.65 -0.67 -26.71
N LEU A 198 -15.32 -1.37 -25.79
CA LEU A 198 -15.84 -0.76 -24.57
C LEU A 198 -14.71 -0.16 -23.71
N ALA A 199 -13.63 -0.91 -23.49
CA ALA A 199 -12.47 -0.40 -22.76
C ALA A 199 -11.87 0.84 -23.43
N ILE A 200 -11.70 0.84 -24.76
CA ILE A 200 -11.18 2.00 -25.52
C ILE A 200 -12.04 3.25 -25.29
N GLY A 201 -13.37 3.12 -25.31
CA GLY A 201 -14.25 4.25 -25.02
C GLY A 201 -14.04 4.85 -23.62
N GLY A 202 -13.78 3.99 -22.63
CA GLY A 202 -13.43 4.42 -21.27
C GLY A 202 -12.07 5.12 -21.17
N LEU A 203 -11.06 4.61 -21.89
CA LEU A 203 -9.73 5.21 -21.98
C LEU A 203 -9.77 6.58 -22.66
N ASP A 204 -10.50 6.69 -23.78
CA ASP A 204 -10.67 7.96 -24.50
C ASP A 204 -11.36 9.02 -23.63
N TYR A 205 -12.35 8.62 -22.84
CA TYR A 205 -12.95 9.50 -21.82
C TYR A 205 -11.90 9.99 -20.82
N LEU A 206 -11.10 9.09 -20.24
CA LEU A 206 -10.07 9.46 -19.26
C LEU A 206 -9.00 10.39 -19.85
N VAL A 207 -8.60 10.20 -21.10
CA VAL A 207 -7.71 11.15 -21.80
C VAL A 207 -8.37 12.52 -21.92
N SER A 208 -9.65 12.56 -22.31
CA SER A 208 -10.37 13.83 -22.52
C SER A 208 -10.59 14.66 -21.25
N GLU A 209 -10.53 14.03 -20.08
CA GLU A 209 -10.77 14.66 -18.78
C GLU A 209 -9.48 15.01 -18.01
N GLN A 210 -8.32 14.66 -18.55
CA GLN A 210 -7.06 15.01 -17.91
C GLN A 210 -6.86 16.53 -17.92
N GLU A 211 -6.46 17.09 -16.78
CA GLU A 211 -6.16 18.52 -16.69
C GLU A 211 -4.82 18.83 -17.39
N GLU A 212 -4.61 20.10 -17.76
CA GLU A 212 -3.37 20.53 -18.43
C GLU A 212 -2.10 20.20 -17.61
N CYS A 213 -2.20 20.19 -16.28
CA CYS A 213 -1.10 19.81 -15.41
C CYS A 213 -0.84 18.30 -15.36
N GLY A 214 -1.68 17.47 -15.98
CA GLY A 214 -1.59 16.00 -15.99
C GLY A 214 -2.39 15.28 -14.90
N ALA A 215 -2.96 16.01 -13.93
CA ALA A 215 -3.72 15.43 -12.83
C ALA A 215 -5.21 15.26 -13.14
N TYR A 216 -5.91 14.57 -12.24
CA TYR A 216 -7.37 14.42 -12.24
C TYR A 216 -7.97 15.02 -10.97
N ARG A 217 -8.99 15.87 -11.11
CA ARG A 217 -9.67 16.48 -9.97
C ARG A 217 -10.22 15.42 -9.02
N TRP A 218 -10.09 15.70 -7.73
CA TRP A 218 -10.78 14.91 -6.72
C TRP A 218 -12.23 15.39 -6.55
N TRP A 219 -13.19 14.50 -6.76
CA TRP A 219 -14.61 14.79 -6.64
C TRP A 219 -15.21 14.24 -5.35
N LYS A 220 -15.89 15.09 -4.58
CA LYS A 220 -16.62 14.76 -3.35
C LYS A 220 -17.84 15.66 -3.15
N ALA A 221 -18.89 15.14 -2.52
CA ALA A 221 -20.01 15.92 -2.01
C ALA A 221 -19.56 17.23 -1.34
N GLY A 222 -20.17 18.35 -1.73
CA GLY A 222 -19.83 19.68 -1.21
C GLY A 222 -18.67 20.39 -1.93
N TYR A 223 -18.04 19.76 -2.93
CA TYR A 223 -17.00 20.35 -3.77
C TYR A 223 -17.40 20.26 -5.26
N PRO A 224 -18.37 21.08 -5.73
CA PRO A 224 -18.95 20.96 -7.08
C PRO A 224 -17.98 21.29 -8.22
N ASP A 225 -16.88 21.98 -7.94
CA ASP A 225 -15.81 22.30 -8.92
C ASP A 225 -14.62 21.33 -8.85
N GLY A 226 -14.69 20.36 -7.94
CA GLY A 226 -13.64 19.40 -7.69
C GLY A 226 -12.46 20.06 -6.98
N VAL A 227 -11.58 19.23 -6.44
CA VAL A 227 -10.41 19.70 -5.70
C VAL A 227 -9.16 19.44 -6.52
N MET A 228 -8.40 20.49 -6.79
CA MET A 228 -7.08 20.44 -7.41
C MET A 228 -6.06 21.06 -6.46
N ASN A 229 -5.50 20.22 -5.58
CA ASN A 229 -4.41 20.60 -4.67
C ASN A 229 -3.29 19.55 -4.76
N GLN A 230 -2.27 19.64 -3.91
CA GLN A 230 -1.12 18.73 -3.95
C GLN A 230 -1.33 17.37 -3.23
N ARG A 231 -2.57 17.04 -2.83
CA ARG A 231 -2.88 15.82 -2.07
C ARG A 231 -4.11 15.09 -2.60
N ALA A 232 -5.27 15.75 -2.59
CA ALA A 232 -6.55 15.12 -2.92
C ALA A 232 -6.57 14.44 -4.30
N PRO A 233 -6.02 15.04 -5.37
CA PRO A 233 -6.00 14.45 -6.72
C PRO A 233 -5.30 13.10 -6.85
N PHE A 234 -4.44 12.69 -5.92
CA PHE A 234 -3.77 11.38 -5.99
C PHE A 234 -4.75 10.22 -6.10
N TYR A 235 -5.94 10.34 -5.49
CA TYR A 235 -6.93 9.27 -5.55
C TYR A 235 -7.44 9.02 -6.97
N ASP A 236 -7.99 10.04 -7.62
CA ASP A 236 -8.53 9.88 -8.96
C ASP A 236 -7.42 9.78 -10.02
N THR A 237 -6.27 10.44 -9.80
CA THR A 237 -5.09 10.33 -10.69
C THR A 237 -4.49 8.92 -10.65
N GLY A 238 -4.44 8.26 -9.50
CA GLY A 238 -4.00 6.87 -9.38
C GLY A 238 -4.85 5.90 -10.19
N TRP A 239 -6.18 6.04 -10.10
CA TRP A 239 -7.13 5.22 -10.85
C TRP A 239 -7.04 5.46 -12.36
N ALA A 240 -7.09 6.72 -12.78
CA ALA A 240 -7.00 7.07 -14.20
C ALA A 240 -5.65 6.68 -14.80
N GLY A 241 -4.55 6.97 -14.10
CA GLY A 241 -3.19 6.61 -14.51
C GLY A 241 -3.01 5.09 -14.65
N LEU A 242 -3.53 4.30 -13.71
CA LEU A 242 -3.50 2.84 -13.83
C LEU A 242 -4.29 2.33 -15.05
N ALA A 243 -5.51 2.83 -15.24
CA ALA A 243 -6.34 2.43 -16.38
C ALA A 243 -5.67 2.76 -17.72
N LEU A 244 -5.11 3.97 -17.84
CA LEU A 244 -4.40 4.41 -19.04
C LEU A 244 -3.12 3.61 -19.29
N ALA A 245 -2.37 3.28 -18.23
CA ALA A 245 -1.15 2.47 -18.34
C ALA A 245 -1.46 1.03 -18.82
N GLU A 246 -2.46 0.38 -18.24
CA GLU A 246 -2.92 -0.94 -18.71
C GLU A 246 -3.54 -0.85 -20.11
N GLY A 247 -4.22 0.25 -20.42
CA GLY A 247 -4.75 0.55 -21.75
C GLY A 247 -3.64 0.64 -22.80
N TYR A 248 -2.55 1.36 -22.52
CA TYR A 248 -1.37 1.40 -23.38
C TYR A 248 -0.77 -0.01 -23.56
N ARG A 249 -0.59 -0.77 -22.48
CA ARG A 249 -0.05 -2.14 -22.56
C ARG A 249 -0.85 -3.04 -23.52
N VAL A 250 -2.17 -2.90 -23.53
CA VAL A 250 -3.07 -3.74 -24.34
C VAL A 250 -3.23 -3.23 -25.78
N THR A 251 -3.22 -1.91 -25.99
CA THR A 251 -3.56 -1.29 -27.28
C THR A 251 -2.36 -0.75 -28.05
N ASN A 252 -1.25 -0.49 -27.35
CA ASN A 252 -0.07 0.23 -27.83
C ASN A 252 -0.39 1.64 -28.40
N ASP A 253 -1.47 2.27 -27.93
CA ASP A 253 -1.85 3.63 -28.33
C ASP A 253 -1.06 4.66 -27.50
N SER A 254 -0.20 5.43 -28.16
CA SER A 254 0.68 6.39 -27.51
C SER A 254 -0.07 7.51 -26.77
N ARG A 255 -1.32 7.82 -27.13
CA ARG A 255 -2.13 8.82 -26.42
C ARG A 255 -2.30 8.45 -24.95
N TYR A 256 -2.44 7.16 -24.65
CA TYR A 256 -2.59 6.68 -23.28
C TYR A 256 -1.26 6.74 -22.53
N LEU A 257 -0.14 6.42 -23.19
CA LEU A 257 1.20 6.57 -22.58
C LEU A 257 1.51 8.04 -22.27
N ASP A 258 1.18 8.96 -23.18
CA ASP A 258 1.40 10.39 -22.99
C ASP A 258 0.57 10.93 -21.81
N ALA A 259 -0.68 10.48 -21.67
CA ALA A 259 -1.51 10.82 -20.52
C ALA A 259 -0.93 10.27 -19.19
N VAL A 260 -0.44 9.01 -19.18
CA VAL A 260 0.25 8.45 -18.00
C VAL A 260 1.50 9.25 -17.65
N ARG A 261 2.28 9.68 -18.65
CA ARG A 261 3.45 10.54 -18.45
C ARG A 261 3.05 11.87 -17.80
N GLY A 262 1.97 12.51 -18.27
CA GLY A 262 1.44 13.73 -17.64
C GLY A 262 1.07 13.54 -16.16
N ALA A 263 0.40 12.42 -15.82
CA ALA A 263 0.08 12.09 -14.43
C ALA A 263 1.33 11.84 -13.56
N ALA A 264 2.36 11.22 -14.14
CA ALA A 264 3.65 11.00 -13.49
C ALA A 264 4.39 12.32 -13.24
N ASP A 265 4.52 13.16 -14.26
CA ASP A 265 5.23 14.44 -14.14
C ASP A 265 4.57 15.34 -13.10
N TRP A 266 3.22 15.40 -13.07
CA TRP A 266 2.50 16.05 -11.98
C TRP A 266 2.87 15.51 -10.60
N THR A 267 2.86 14.18 -10.46
CA THR A 267 3.15 13.49 -9.20
C THR A 267 4.55 13.80 -8.67
N LEU A 268 5.53 13.99 -9.56
CA LEU A 268 6.90 14.36 -9.21
C LEU A 268 6.99 15.78 -8.63
N THR A 269 6.05 16.67 -8.95
CA THR A 269 6.01 18.03 -8.39
C THR A 269 5.38 18.10 -7.00
N CYS A 270 4.69 17.04 -6.55
CA CYS A 270 3.94 17.04 -5.31
C CYS A 270 4.77 16.48 -4.13
N PRO A 271 4.72 17.14 -2.95
CA PRO A 271 5.33 16.60 -1.73
C PRO A 271 4.69 15.28 -1.30
N TYR A 272 5.25 14.66 -0.26
CA TYR A 272 4.60 13.53 0.40
C TYR A 272 3.28 13.99 1.02
N THR A 273 2.23 13.18 0.86
CA THR A 273 0.89 13.58 1.29
C THR A 273 0.67 13.45 2.80
N GLY A 274 1.58 12.76 3.48
CA GLY A 274 1.43 12.34 4.87
C GLY A 274 0.37 11.24 5.04
N ASN A 275 -0.03 10.59 3.95
CA ASN A 275 -1.02 9.52 3.97
C ASN A 275 -0.59 8.35 3.07
N ASN A 276 -0.33 7.20 3.70
CA ASN A 276 0.21 6.01 3.06
C ASN A 276 -0.53 5.60 1.79
N ASN A 277 -1.87 5.54 1.84
CA ASN A 277 -2.64 5.08 0.68
C ASN A 277 -2.66 6.10 -0.46
N TYR A 278 -2.54 7.40 -0.16
CA TYR A 278 -2.46 8.44 -1.19
C TYR A 278 -1.12 8.41 -1.90
N ASP A 279 -0.04 8.29 -1.13
CA ASP A 279 1.30 8.13 -1.66
C ASP A 279 1.46 6.80 -2.45
N ALA A 280 0.71 5.76 -2.07
CA ALA A 280 0.73 4.47 -2.78
C ALA A 280 0.04 4.50 -4.16
N PHE A 281 -0.92 5.40 -4.41
CA PHE A 281 -1.55 5.52 -5.74
C PHE A 281 -0.54 5.87 -6.83
N ALA A 282 0.47 6.68 -6.51
CA ALA A 282 1.54 7.03 -7.45
C ALA A 282 2.27 5.78 -7.96
N LEU A 283 2.48 4.80 -7.10
CA LEU A 283 3.21 3.58 -7.44
C LEU A 283 2.48 2.74 -8.49
N TRP A 284 1.17 2.89 -8.64
CA TRP A 284 0.38 2.09 -9.58
C TRP A 284 0.75 2.35 -11.03
N PHE A 285 1.08 3.60 -11.37
CA PHE A 285 1.41 4.02 -12.73
C PHE A 285 2.86 4.45 -12.91
N LEU A 286 3.55 4.94 -11.87
CA LEU A 286 5.01 5.21 -11.96
C LEU A 286 5.80 3.92 -12.27
N SER A 287 5.42 2.81 -11.63
CA SER A 287 6.05 1.50 -11.83
C SER A 287 5.88 1.01 -13.27
N LEU A 288 4.65 1.11 -13.81
CA LEU A 288 4.34 0.74 -15.20
C LEU A 288 5.01 1.69 -16.20
N LEU A 289 5.08 2.99 -15.90
CA LEU A 289 5.74 3.94 -16.79
C LEU A 289 7.24 3.63 -16.91
N TYR A 290 7.91 3.33 -15.79
CA TYR A 290 9.29 2.84 -15.82
C TYR A 290 9.42 1.54 -16.62
N GLU A 291 8.52 0.57 -16.44
CA GLU A 291 8.51 -0.68 -17.20
C GLU A 291 8.44 -0.42 -18.72
N PHE A 292 7.61 0.54 -19.15
CA PHE A 292 7.40 0.84 -20.56
C PHE A 292 8.51 1.68 -21.19
N THR A 293 9.15 2.57 -20.43
CA THR A 293 10.09 3.57 -20.98
C THR A 293 11.55 3.34 -20.59
N GLY A 294 11.80 2.64 -19.47
CA GLY A 294 13.13 2.52 -18.85
C GLY A 294 13.65 3.82 -18.22
N GLU A 295 12.81 4.85 -18.09
CA GLU A 295 13.21 6.15 -17.56
C GLU A 295 13.38 6.07 -16.03
N SER A 296 14.62 5.98 -15.55
CA SER A 296 14.96 5.64 -14.16
C SER A 296 14.40 6.61 -13.11
N HIS A 297 14.19 7.89 -13.48
CA HIS A 297 13.70 8.89 -12.53
C HIS A 297 12.27 8.59 -12.02
N TYR A 298 11.44 7.86 -12.79
CA TYR A 298 10.14 7.38 -12.31
C TYR A 298 10.28 6.25 -11.29
N LEU A 299 11.23 5.34 -11.50
CA LEU A 299 11.58 4.29 -10.52
C LEU A 299 12.12 4.92 -9.23
N ASP A 300 13.07 5.84 -9.35
CA ASP A 300 13.66 6.55 -8.21
C ASP A 300 12.58 7.29 -7.39
N ALA A 301 11.64 7.94 -8.07
CA ALA A 301 10.51 8.60 -7.42
C ALA A 301 9.58 7.61 -6.71
N ALA A 302 9.28 6.47 -7.33
CA ALA A 302 8.48 5.41 -6.70
C ALA A 302 9.16 4.84 -5.45
N ILE A 303 10.48 4.62 -5.49
CA ILE A 303 11.27 4.15 -4.34
C ILE A 303 11.29 5.21 -3.23
N ASN A 304 11.58 6.46 -3.58
CA ASN A 304 11.65 7.56 -2.61
C ASN A 304 10.30 7.78 -1.91
N ARG A 305 9.20 7.79 -2.66
CA ARG A 305 7.85 7.92 -2.11
C ARG A 305 7.45 6.71 -1.27
N THR A 306 7.87 5.50 -1.68
CA THR A 306 7.68 4.29 -0.87
C THR A 306 8.36 4.41 0.49
N ARG A 307 9.64 4.80 0.50
CA ARG A 307 10.43 4.96 1.74
C ARG A 307 9.89 6.07 2.64
N GLY A 308 9.60 7.24 2.07
CA GLY A 308 9.22 8.44 2.82
C GLY A 308 7.75 8.53 3.21
N GLY A 309 6.84 8.00 2.39
CA GLY A 309 5.40 8.10 2.58
C GLY A 309 4.71 6.77 2.88
N VAL A 310 5.04 5.70 2.14
CA VAL A 310 4.26 4.46 2.19
C VAL A 310 4.66 3.56 3.36
N PHE A 311 5.95 3.35 3.61
CA PHE A 311 6.44 2.52 4.73
C PHE A 311 6.15 3.12 6.11
N PHE A 312 5.93 4.44 6.16
CA PHE A 312 5.73 5.15 7.40
C PHE A 312 4.61 4.54 8.24
N ALA A 313 4.87 4.31 9.52
CA ALA A 313 3.91 3.79 10.51
C ALA A 313 3.31 2.40 10.26
N GLN A 314 3.78 1.60 9.29
CA GLN A 314 3.36 0.20 9.21
C GLN A 314 3.75 -0.54 10.50
N LEU A 315 2.81 -1.30 11.06
CA LEU A 315 2.94 -1.99 12.34
C LEU A 315 3.58 -3.37 12.18
N PRO A 316 4.08 -4.02 13.26
CA PRO A 316 4.66 -5.36 13.21
C PRO A 316 3.69 -6.45 12.72
N ARG A 317 2.39 -6.18 12.79
CA ARG A 317 1.31 -7.04 12.28
C ARG A 317 1.01 -6.84 10.81
N GLY A 318 1.70 -5.91 10.14
CA GLY A 318 1.58 -5.63 8.71
C GLY A 318 0.59 -4.54 8.33
N GLY A 319 -0.43 -4.28 9.15
CA GLY A 319 -1.36 -3.18 8.93
C GLY A 319 -0.77 -1.79 9.20
N TRP A 320 -1.47 -0.77 8.72
CA TRP A 320 -1.20 0.65 8.99
C TRP A 320 -2.28 1.21 9.91
N PRO A 321 -1.93 2.06 10.89
CA PRO A 321 -2.89 2.55 11.88
C PRO A 321 -3.87 3.59 11.32
N GLY A 322 -4.88 3.93 12.12
CA GLY A 322 -5.87 4.96 11.80
C GLY A 322 -6.76 4.57 10.61
N HIS A 323 -7.06 5.53 9.74
CA HIS A 323 -7.98 5.29 8.61
C HIS A 323 -7.42 4.25 7.66
N ASN A 324 -6.09 4.19 7.55
CA ASN A 324 -5.41 3.20 6.71
C ASN A 324 -5.61 1.76 7.21
N PHE A 325 -6.08 1.53 8.43
CA PHE A 325 -6.34 0.19 8.95
C PHE A 325 -7.52 -0.51 8.25
N HIS A 326 -8.42 0.27 7.66
CA HIS A 326 -9.57 -0.27 6.93
C HIS A 326 -9.14 -0.98 5.64
N ILE A 327 -9.74 -2.14 5.35
CA ILE A 327 -9.30 -3.04 4.27
C ILE A 327 -9.21 -2.34 2.90
N GLY A 328 -10.11 -1.41 2.61
CA GLY A 328 -10.04 -0.57 1.40
C GLY A 328 -8.70 0.16 1.21
N TYR A 329 -8.19 0.79 2.26
CA TYR A 329 -6.94 1.55 2.19
C TYR A 329 -5.70 0.67 2.35
N GLN A 330 -5.82 -0.41 3.13
CA GLN A 330 -4.83 -1.51 3.13
C GLN A 330 -4.60 -2.02 1.69
N SER A 331 -5.69 -2.34 0.99
CA SER A 331 -5.68 -2.85 -0.38
C SER A 331 -4.98 -1.89 -1.35
N ILE A 332 -5.28 -0.58 -1.24
CA ILE A 332 -4.61 0.45 -2.05
C ILE A 332 -3.10 0.45 -1.82
N THR A 333 -2.71 0.40 -0.55
CA THR A 333 -1.31 0.47 -0.11
C THR A 333 -0.52 -0.75 -0.61
N VAL A 334 -1.04 -1.96 -0.38
CA VAL A 334 -0.36 -3.19 -0.80
C VAL A 334 -0.34 -3.36 -2.32
N ASN A 335 -1.35 -2.86 -3.06
CA ASN A 335 -1.29 -2.81 -4.53
C ASN A 335 -0.17 -1.92 -5.03
N GLY A 336 0.08 -0.78 -4.37
CA GLY A 336 1.20 0.09 -4.70
C GLY A 336 2.55 -0.59 -4.47
N LEU A 337 2.72 -1.22 -3.31
CA LEU A 337 3.93 -1.99 -3.00
C LEU A 337 4.14 -3.15 -3.98
N ALA A 338 3.08 -3.91 -4.30
CA ALA A 338 3.13 -5.01 -5.25
C ALA A 338 3.47 -4.54 -6.67
N SER A 339 2.93 -3.40 -7.10
CA SER A 339 3.22 -2.82 -8.42
C SER A 339 4.68 -2.43 -8.56
N LEU A 340 5.29 -1.86 -7.51
CA LEU A 340 6.72 -1.54 -7.50
C LEU A 340 7.57 -2.80 -7.43
N TYR A 341 7.18 -3.79 -6.62
CA TYR A 341 7.94 -5.03 -6.44
C TYR A 341 8.03 -5.85 -7.74
N ASP A 342 6.93 -5.91 -8.49
CA ASP A 342 6.82 -6.65 -9.76
C ASP A 342 7.81 -6.18 -10.84
N ILE A 343 8.16 -4.88 -10.83
CA ILE A 343 9.05 -4.29 -11.84
C ILE A 343 10.49 -4.09 -11.35
N LEU A 344 10.75 -4.34 -10.06
CA LEU A 344 12.04 -4.04 -9.47
C LEU A 344 13.06 -5.10 -9.90
N PRO A 345 14.30 -4.72 -10.31
CA PRO A 345 15.33 -5.70 -10.60
C PRO A 345 15.60 -6.60 -9.38
N ALA A 346 15.78 -7.91 -9.61
CA ALA A 346 15.90 -8.89 -8.52
C ALA A 346 17.07 -8.61 -7.57
N ASP A 347 18.16 -8.02 -8.06
CA ASP A 347 19.36 -7.65 -7.31
C ASP A 347 19.35 -6.19 -6.80
N HIS A 348 18.26 -5.45 -7.04
CA HIS A 348 18.14 -4.08 -6.56
C HIS A 348 18.14 -4.05 -5.02
N HIS A 349 18.90 -3.14 -4.41
CA HIS A 349 19.04 -3.08 -2.94
C HIS A 349 17.71 -2.85 -2.20
N PHE A 350 16.68 -2.36 -2.91
CA PHE A 350 15.37 -2.06 -2.34
C PHE A 350 14.42 -3.27 -2.35
N THR A 351 14.79 -4.36 -3.03
CA THR A 351 13.97 -5.56 -3.18
C THR A 351 13.64 -6.20 -1.84
N GLU A 352 14.64 -6.43 -0.99
CA GLU A 352 14.42 -7.07 0.31
C GLU A 352 13.60 -6.20 1.29
N PRO A 353 13.90 -4.89 1.49
CA PRO A 353 13.04 -4.01 2.26
C PRO A 353 11.59 -3.97 1.75
N LEU A 354 11.40 -3.93 0.42
CA LEU A 354 10.07 -3.90 -0.19
C LEU A 354 9.32 -5.21 -0.01
N LYS A 355 9.96 -6.36 -0.27
CA LYS A 355 9.39 -7.69 -0.08
C LYS A 355 8.93 -7.89 1.35
N LYS A 356 9.77 -7.53 2.33
CA LYS A 356 9.45 -7.62 3.76
C LYS A 356 8.13 -6.91 4.08
N ARG A 357 8.01 -5.66 3.64
CA ARG A 357 6.88 -4.78 3.93
C ARG A 357 5.61 -5.21 3.19
N LEU A 358 5.77 -5.69 1.96
CA LEU A 358 4.70 -6.23 1.12
C LEU A 358 4.13 -7.53 1.70
N CYS A 359 4.99 -8.51 2.05
CA CYS A 359 4.57 -9.76 2.69
C CYS A 359 3.80 -9.48 3.98
N MET A 360 4.30 -8.59 4.83
CA MET A 360 3.61 -8.21 6.06
C MET A 360 2.22 -7.63 5.77
N GLY A 361 2.10 -6.68 4.82
CA GLY A 361 0.83 -6.06 4.45
C GLY A 361 -0.18 -7.04 3.85
N LEU A 362 0.27 -7.94 2.96
CA LEU A 362 -0.58 -8.97 2.37
C LEU A 362 -1.02 -10.00 3.40
N ASN A 363 -0.13 -10.44 4.30
CA ASN A 363 -0.46 -11.34 5.40
C ASN A 363 -1.50 -10.72 6.34
N PHE A 364 -1.38 -9.42 6.63
CA PHE A 364 -2.39 -8.70 7.38
C PHE A 364 -3.75 -8.68 6.67
N ALA A 365 -3.77 -8.35 5.38
CA ALA A 365 -5.01 -8.34 4.59
C ALA A 365 -5.67 -9.72 4.52
N SER A 366 -4.90 -10.79 4.28
CA SER A 366 -5.39 -12.17 4.33
C SER A 366 -5.97 -12.54 5.68
N PHE A 367 -5.35 -12.09 6.77
CA PHE A 367 -5.82 -12.35 8.12
C PHE A 367 -7.17 -11.68 8.44
N LEU A 368 -7.52 -10.59 7.73
CA LEU A 368 -8.83 -9.95 7.85
C LEU A 368 -9.95 -10.71 7.16
N GLN A 369 -9.65 -11.76 6.39
CA GLN A 369 -10.65 -12.54 5.69
C GLN A 369 -11.42 -13.44 6.66
N ASN A 370 -12.75 -13.50 6.53
CA ASN A 370 -13.64 -14.31 7.33
C ASN A 370 -14.11 -15.57 6.58
N ALA A 371 -14.93 -16.39 7.24
CA ALA A 371 -15.42 -17.65 6.69
C ALA A 371 -16.33 -17.52 5.45
N SER A 372 -16.95 -16.35 5.18
CA SER A 372 -17.70 -16.12 3.93
C SER A 372 -16.80 -15.73 2.76
N GLY A 373 -15.51 -15.47 3.02
CA GLY A 373 -14.55 -14.93 2.07
C GLY A 373 -14.47 -13.41 2.10
N ASP A 374 -15.35 -12.72 2.84
CA ASP A 374 -15.33 -11.28 3.00
C ASP A 374 -14.27 -10.83 4.00
N PHE A 375 -13.96 -9.54 4.02
CA PHE A 375 -12.90 -8.94 4.81
C PHE A 375 -13.46 -7.97 5.84
N HIS A 376 -12.98 -8.06 7.07
CA HIS A 376 -13.36 -7.12 8.12
C HIS A 376 -12.86 -5.70 7.82
N GLN A 377 -13.72 -4.71 8.06
CA GLN A 377 -13.50 -3.33 7.58
C GLN A 377 -12.65 -2.46 8.55
N GLY A 378 -12.30 -2.95 9.74
CA GLY A 378 -11.44 -2.22 10.69
C GLY A 378 -12.15 -1.12 11.50
N TRP A 379 -11.50 -0.66 12.57
CA TRP A 379 -12.10 0.17 13.65
C TRP A 379 -12.71 1.51 13.23
N GLU A 380 -12.11 2.23 12.29
CA GLU A 380 -12.51 3.62 12.03
C GLU A 380 -13.92 3.75 11.44
N TYR A 381 -14.35 2.75 10.68
CA TYR A 381 -15.66 2.71 10.04
C TYR A 381 -16.59 1.66 10.64
N ASP A 382 -16.06 0.79 11.49
CA ASP A 382 -16.80 -0.24 12.19
C ASP A 382 -16.49 -0.19 13.70
N ARG A 383 -17.40 0.42 14.46
CA ARG A 383 -17.26 0.53 15.92
C ARG A 383 -17.43 -0.82 16.64
N ASP A 384 -17.98 -1.81 15.96
CA ASP A 384 -18.14 -3.17 16.47
C ASP A 384 -16.92 -4.06 16.14
N PHE A 385 -15.92 -3.51 15.43
CA PHE A 385 -14.71 -4.26 15.15
C PHE A 385 -13.98 -4.58 16.45
N GLN A 386 -13.57 -5.83 16.59
CA GLN A 386 -12.82 -6.29 17.75
C GLN A 386 -11.91 -7.46 17.36
N VAL A 387 -10.94 -7.73 18.21
CA VAL A 387 -10.12 -8.94 18.13
C VAL A 387 -10.61 -9.88 19.21
N THR A 388 -10.96 -11.11 18.86
CA THR A 388 -11.40 -12.12 19.83
C THR A 388 -10.24 -12.58 20.72
N GLU A 389 -10.55 -13.29 21.80
CA GLU A 389 -9.52 -13.87 22.68
C GLU A 389 -8.55 -14.79 21.91
N GLU A 390 -9.04 -15.48 20.88
CA GLU A 390 -8.25 -16.34 19.98
C GLU A 390 -7.41 -15.56 18.95
N GLY A 391 -7.52 -14.23 18.94
CA GLY A 391 -6.76 -13.33 18.07
C GLY A 391 -7.39 -13.08 16.71
N PHE A 392 -8.63 -13.50 16.46
CA PHE A 392 -9.30 -13.31 15.16
C PHE A 392 -10.05 -11.98 15.09
N PRO A 393 -10.10 -11.34 13.92
CA PRO A 393 -10.96 -10.18 13.73
C PRO A 393 -12.43 -10.60 13.76
N SER A 394 -13.28 -9.72 14.29
CA SER A 394 -14.73 -9.80 14.18
C SER A 394 -15.33 -8.40 14.04
N GLY A 395 -16.60 -8.33 13.65
CA GLY A 395 -17.29 -7.09 13.29
C GLY A 395 -17.85 -7.16 11.87
N ASN A 396 -18.23 -6.00 11.35
CA ASN A 396 -18.71 -5.84 9.98
C ASN A 396 -17.63 -6.24 8.97
N SER A 397 -18.11 -6.85 7.88
CA SER A 397 -17.27 -7.28 6.78
C SER A 397 -17.85 -6.81 5.45
N GLY A 398 -16.98 -6.76 4.46
CA GLY A 398 -17.29 -6.36 3.10
C GLY A 398 -16.32 -7.03 2.16
N GLN A 399 -16.56 -6.90 0.87
CA GLN A 399 -15.88 -7.75 -0.09
C GLN A 399 -14.40 -7.44 -0.26
N ALA A 400 -13.71 -8.40 -0.88
CA ALA A 400 -12.42 -8.17 -1.51
C ALA A 400 -12.48 -6.91 -2.39
N ARG A 401 -11.41 -6.14 -2.35
CA ARG A 401 -11.25 -4.89 -3.10
C ARG A 401 -10.40 -5.16 -4.33
N SER A 402 -10.65 -4.46 -5.44
CA SER A 402 -9.95 -4.66 -6.72
C SER A 402 -8.44 -4.53 -6.55
N GLU A 403 -8.03 -3.58 -5.70
CA GLU A 403 -6.65 -3.31 -5.38
C GLU A 403 -5.98 -4.50 -4.68
N LEU A 404 -6.71 -5.20 -3.79
CA LEU A 404 -6.18 -6.38 -3.11
C LEU A 404 -6.05 -7.56 -4.07
N ILE A 405 -7.07 -7.80 -4.91
CA ILE A 405 -7.03 -8.82 -5.95
C ILE A 405 -5.84 -8.57 -6.87
N ARG A 406 -5.62 -7.31 -7.28
CA ARG A 406 -4.49 -6.91 -8.11
C ARG A 406 -3.15 -7.06 -7.41
N ALA A 407 -3.04 -6.74 -6.13
CA ALA A 407 -1.82 -6.94 -5.35
C ALA A 407 -1.41 -8.42 -5.35
N PHE A 408 -2.35 -9.34 -5.07
CA PHE A 408 -2.08 -10.78 -5.13
C PHE A 408 -1.78 -11.28 -6.54
N TYR A 409 -2.52 -10.79 -7.54
CA TYR A 409 -2.27 -11.13 -8.94
C TYR A 409 -0.86 -10.74 -9.39
N LYS A 410 -0.38 -9.55 -8.97
CA LYS A 410 0.97 -9.06 -9.28
C LYS A 410 2.06 -9.94 -8.64
N VAL A 411 1.88 -10.35 -7.39
CA VAL A 411 2.94 -11.11 -6.70
C VAL A 411 2.96 -12.61 -6.98
N LYS A 412 1.93 -13.16 -7.62
CA LYS A 412 1.72 -14.62 -7.75
C LYS A 412 2.87 -15.39 -8.42
N ASN A 413 3.70 -14.71 -9.21
CA ASN A 413 4.81 -15.31 -9.94
C ASN A 413 6.18 -15.01 -9.31
N CYS A 414 6.25 -14.10 -8.34
CA CYS A 414 7.50 -13.67 -7.69
C CYS A 414 7.54 -13.94 -6.18
N ILE A 415 6.41 -14.31 -5.59
CA ILE A 415 6.28 -14.77 -4.19
C ILE A 415 5.39 -16.00 -4.19
N ASP A 416 5.82 -17.06 -3.49
CA ASP A 416 5.04 -18.29 -3.36
C ASP A 416 3.66 -17.98 -2.76
N LEU A 417 2.63 -18.10 -3.60
CA LEU A 417 1.27 -17.72 -3.25
C LEU A 417 0.47 -18.94 -2.80
N PRO A 418 -0.07 -18.96 -1.56
CA PRO A 418 -0.91 -20.06 -1.10
C PRO A 418 -2.16 -20.19 -2.00
N PRO A 419 -2.51 -21.42 -2.43
CA PRO A 419 -3.55 -21.63 -3.44
C PRO A 419 -4.94 -21.18 -2.97
N ASN A 420 -5.17 -21.21 -1.66
CA ASN A 420 -6.45 -20.88 -1.05
C ASN A 420 -6.72 -19.36 -0.97
N ILE A 421 -5.70 -18.50 -1.16
CA ILE A 421 -5.90 -17.05 -1.34
C ILE A 421 -6.81 -16.75 -2.54
N PHE A 422 -6.51 -17.36 -3.69
CA PHE A 422 -7.31 -17.17 -4.91
C PHE A 422 -8.76 -17.60 -4.71
N ASN A 423 -8.97 -18.75 -4.07
CA ASN A 423 -10.32 -19.26 -3.81
C ASN A 423 -11.09 -18.33 -2.87
N GLY A 424 -10.46 -17.82 -1.82
CA GLY A 424 -11.06 -16.85 -0.91
C GLY A 424 -11.50 -15.57 -1.62
N LEU A 425 -10.63 -15.01 -2.47
CA LEU A 425 -10.95 -13.82 -3.28
C LEU A 425 -12.15 -14.08 -4.21
N CYS A 426 -12.17 -15.23 -4.90
CA CYS A 426 -13.30 -15.62 -5.75
C CYS A 426 -14.61 -15.74 -4.96
N ARG A 427 -14.57 -16.37 -3.78
CA ARG A 427 -15.76 -16.56 -2.92
C ARG A 427 -16.34 -15.24 -2.44
N SER A 428 -15.50 -14.27 -2.08
CA SER A 428 -15.94 -12.93 -1.70
C SER A 428 -16.75 -12.26 -2.82
N ILE A 429 -16.24 -12.30 -4.05
CA ILE A 429 -16.87 -11.62 -5.19
C ILE A 429 -18.15 -12.34 -5.65
N LEU A 430 -18.11 -13.67 -5.77
CA LEU A 430 -19.27 -14.46 -6.24
C LEU A 430 -20.50 -14.32 -5.34
N THR A 431 -20.30 -14.22 -4.02
CA THR A 431 -21.39 -14.04 -3.06
C THR A 431 -22.15 -12.74 -3.32
N ARG A 432 -21.48 -11.66 -3.77
CA ARG A 432 -22.14 -10.40 -4.12
C ARG A 432 -22.86 -10.47 -5.45
N VAL A 433 -22.23 -11.03 -6.49
CA VAL A 433 -22.84 -11.09 -7.82
C VAL A 433 -24.15 -11.89 -7.77
N ARG A 434 -24.21 -12.96 -6.97
CA ARG A 434 -25.46 -13.69 -6.71
C ARG A 434 -26.54 -12.80 -6.11
N LYS A 435 -26.20 -11.99 -5.10
CA LYS A 435 -27.15 -11.02 -4.51
C LYS A 435 -27.63 -9.98 -5.51
N LEU A 436 -26.76 -9.47 -6.40
CA LEU A 436 -27.16 -8.52 -7.46
C LEU A 436 -28.17 -9.12 -8.45
N ASN A 437 -28.08 -10.43 -8.71
CA ASN A 437 -29.02 -11.13 -9.58
C ASN A 437 -30.40 -11.31 -8.90
N GLU A 438 -30.42 -11.47 -7.58
CA GLU A 438 -31.62 -11.72 -6.79
C GLU A 438 -32.41 -10.45 -6.43
N THR A 439 -31.72 -9.32 -6.20
CA THR A 439 -32.38 -8.06 -5.83
C THR A 439 -32.46 -7.10 -7.03
N SER A 440 -33.66 -6.93 -7.59
CA SER A 440 -33.96 -5.97 -8.68
C SER A 440 -33.71 -4.49 -8.33
N GLU A 441 -33.27 -4.19 -7.11
CA GLU A 441 -32.96 -2.84 -6.63
C GLU A 441 -31.47 -2.52 -6.77
N ALA A 442 -31.07 -2.23 -8.02
CA ALA A 442 -29.83 -1.54 -8.33
C ALA A 442 -29.89 -0.05 -7.93
N LYS A 443 -30.27 0.26 -6.69
CA LYS A 443 -30.32 1.63 -6.16
C LYS A 443 -29.07 1.90 -5.32
N GLY A 444 -28.15 2.64 -5.93
CA GLY A 444 -27.07 3.37 -5.24
C GLY A 444 -25.76 2.58 -5.13
N GLU A 445 -24.78 2.96 -5.95
CA GLU A 445 -23.31 2.86 -5.78
C GLU A 445 -22.66 1.50 -5.40
N ASN A 446 -23.43 0.47 -5.12
CA ASN A 446 -22.98 -0.84 -4.65
C ASN A 446 -22.92 -1.88 -5.78
N HIS A 447 -22.51 -1.48 -6.99
CA HIS A 447 -22.18 -2.43 -8.03
C HIS A 447 -20.92 -3.21 -7.66
N THR A 448 -20.89 -4.54 -7.90
CA THR A 448 -19.63 -5.30 -7.94
C THR A 448 -18.69 -4.55 -8.89
N SER A 449 -17.47 -4.28 -8.46
CA SER A 449 -16.51 -3.63 -9.35
C SER A 449 -16.22 -4.57 -10.52
N LEU A 450 -16.35 -4.09 -11.76
CA LEU A 450 -16.08 -4.91 -12.94
C LEU A 450 -14.59 -5.30 -13.00
N MET A 451 -13.71 -4.45 -12.46
CA MET A 451 -12.30 -4.77 -12.27
C MET A 451 -12.09 -6.01 -11.40
N ASP A 452 -12.81 -6.14 -10.28
CA ASP A 452 -12.67 -7.28 -9.36
C ASP A 452 -12.81 -8.59 -10.12
N ILE A 453 -13.91 -8.70 -10.87
CA ILE A 453 -14.27 -9.94 -11.53
C ILE A 453 -13.53 -10.16 -12.84
N GLY A 454 -13.30 -9.11 -13.63
CA GLY A 454 -12.49 -9.20 -14.85
C GLY A 454 -11.07 -9.70 -14.57
N LEU A 455 -10.45 -9.22 -13.48
CA LEU A 455 -9.11 -9.67 -13.09
C LEU A 455 -9.11 -11.11 -12.55
N LEU A 456 -10.14 -11.51 -11.80
CA LEU A 456 -10.26 -12.90 -11.35
C LEU A 456 -10.49 -13.86 -12.52
N VAL A 457 -11.29 -13.48 -13.53
CA VAL A 457 -11.47 -14.25 -14.77
C VAL A 457 -10.12 -14.40 -15.48
N LYS A 458 -9.38 -13.29 -15.69
CA LYS A 458 -8.04 -13.34 -16.28
C LYS A 458 -7.10 -14.27 -15.50
N TRP A 459 -7.06 -14.13 -14.19
CA TRP A 459 -6.23 -14.99 -13.35
C TRP A 459 -6.63 -16.46 -13.45
N ALA A 460 -7.93 -16.77 -13.51
CA ALA A 460 -8.42 -18.13 -13.63
C ALA A 460 -8.01 -18.80 -14.96
N HIS A 461 -7.95 -18.04 -16.05
CA HIS A 461 -7.51 -18.51 -17.37
C HIS A 461 -5.99 -18.73 -17.49
N GLU A 462 -5.20 -18.07 -16.63
CA GLU A 462 -3.73 -18.20 -16.62
C GLU A 462 -3.24 -19.36 -15.74
N LYS A 463 -4.11 -19.96 -14.93
CA LYS A 463 -3.83 -21.16 -14.12
C LYS A 463 -4.03 -22.42 -14.92
#